data_AF-A0A9R0A238-F1
#
_entry.id   AF-A0A9R0A238-F1
#
_cell.length_a   1.000
_cell.length_b   1.000
_cell.length_c   1.000
_cell.angle_alpha   90.00
_cell.angle_beta   90.00
_cell.angle_gamma   90.00
#
_symmetry.space_group_name_H-M   'P 1'
#
loop_
_entity.id
_entity.type
_entity.pdbx_description
1 polymer ?
#
loop_
_entity_poly.entity_id
_entity_poly.type
_entity_poly.pdbx_seq_one_letter_code
_entity_poly.pdbx_strand_id
1 'polypeptide(L)'
;MGSSALPLMLLLMSFIHAGLTRDLPSLTVTPDSPVFTGETVNLTCVIESNHSDWIYEWYKDSVMLQTSDRYTVNRDTLTIRGVITSDQGQYMCKGRTDEGTISSQSNSVSLTVEGELNIIVLNSL
;
A
#
# COMPACT_ATOMS: atom_id res chain seq x y z
N MET A 1 45.62 -37.65 0.01
CA MET A 1 44.33 -38.11 -0.54
C MET A 1 43.43 -38.41 0.65
N GLY A 2 42.44 -37.63 1.05
CA GLY A 2 41.52 -36.78 0.29
C GLY A 2 40.22 -37.55 0.06
N SER A 3 39.28 -37.51 1.01
CA SER A 3 37.86 -37.87 0.83
C SER A 3 37.06 -37.36 2.04
N SER A 4 36.55 -36.13 1.98
CA SER A 4 35.19 -35.78 1.50
C SER A 4 34.05 -36.25 2.41
N ALA A 5 34.09 -35.86 3.70
CA ALA A 5 32.91 -35.80 4.58
C ALA A 5 32.07 -34.51 4.39
N LEU A 6 32.24 -33.84 3.25
CA LEU A 6 31.55 -32.61 2.85
C LEU A 6 30.17 -32.78 2.17
N PRO A 7 29.69 -33.97 1.70
CA PRO A 7 28.42 -34.00 0.96
C PRO A 7 27.17 -34.01 1.85
N LEU A 8 27.29 -34.31 3.16
CA LEU A 8 26.13 -34.42 4.06
C LEU A 8 25.79 -33.14 4.83
N MET A 9 26.78 -32.27 5.13
CA MET A 9 26.50 -30.98 5.79
C MET A 9 25.86 -29.95 4.85
N LEU A 10 26.05 -30.07 3.53
CA LEU A 10 25.41 -29.18 2.55
C LEU A 10 23.91 -29.46 2.39
N LEU A 11 23.43 -30.66 2.74
CA LEU A 11 22.01 -31.04 2.67
C LEU A 11 21.17 -30.51 3.84
N LEU A 12 21.80 -30.00 4.91
CA LEU A 12 21.09 -29.37 6.03
C LEU A 12 20.92 -27.85 5.85
N MET A 13 21.67 -27.22 4.95
CA MET A 13 21.57 -25.80 4.65
C MET A 13 20.37 -25.48 3.71
N SER A 14 19.78 -26.50 3.08
CA SER A 14 18.64 -26.35 2.16
C SER A 14 17.28 -26.31 2.86
N PHE A 15 17.20 -26.51 4.17
CA PHE A 15 15.92 -26.50 4.90
C PHE A 15 15.57 -25.15 5.55
N ILE A 16 16.44 -24.14 5.49
CA ILE A 16 16.14 -22.80 6.03
C ILE A 16 15.61 -21.77 5.01
N HIS A 17 15.34 -22.17 3.76
CA HIS A 17 14.73 -21.26 2.76
C HIS A 17 13.21 -21.45 2.62
N ALA A 18 12.60 -22.36 3.37
CA ALA A 18 11.15 -22.62 3.32
C ALA A 18 10.39 -21.92 4.47
N GLY A 19 10.80 -20.70 4.83
CA GLY A 19 10.19 -19.95 5.92
C GLY A 19 10.25 -18.45 5.69
N LEU A 20 9.08 -17.88 5.34
CA LEU A 20 8.71 -16.47 5.52
C LEU A 20 9.17 -15.44 4.45
N THR A 21 8.91 -15.66 3.16
CA THR A 21 8.65 -14.48 2.30
C THR A 21 7.33 -13.87 2.77
N ARG A 22 7.39 -12.89 3.69
CA ARG A 22 6.19 -12.14 4.08
C ARG A 22 5.76 -11.34 2.87
N ASP A 23 4.57 -11.60 2.33
CA ASP A 23 3.95 -10.72 1.35
C ASP A 23 3.85 -9.33 1.99
N LEU A 24 4.72 -8.42 1.55
CA LEU A 24 5.00 -7.14 2.21
C LEU A 24 4.48 -6.01 1.35
N PRO A 25 3.31 -5.44 1.69
CA PRO A 25 2.79 -4.31 0.95
C PRO A 25 3.58 -3.04 1.24
N SER A 26 3.80 -2.23 0.22
CA SER A 26 4.36 -0.88 0.31
C SER A 26 3.35 0.12 -0.24
N LEU A 27 2.94 1.07 0.60
CA LEU A 27 1.93 2.07 0.32
C LEU A 27 2.57 3.43 0.06
N THR A 28 2.20 4.06 -1.06
CA THR A 28 2.55 5.43 -1.42
C THR A 28 1.29 6.26 -1.72
N VAL A 29 1.44 7.58 -1.73
CA VAL A 29 0.37 8.53 -2.06
C VAL A 29 0.86 9.49 -3.15
N THR A 30 -0.05 9.92 -4.03
CA THR A 30 0.23 10.92 -5.06
C THR A 30 -1.02 11.77 -5.31
N PRO A 31 -0.92 13.12 -5.30
CA PRO A 31 0.28 13.90 -4.94
C PRO A 31 0.68 13.69 -3.48
N ASP A 32 1.89 14.13 -3.13
CA ASP A 32 2.35 14.12 -1.74
C ASP A 32 1.46 15.04 -0.88
N SER A 33 1.24 14.64 0.37
CA SER A 33 0.47 15.43 1.36
C SER A 33 1.28 16.64 1.86
N PRO A 34 0.66 17.81 2.16
CA PRO A 34 -0.78 18.08 2.14
C PRO A 34 -1.34 18.30 0.74
N VAL A 35 -2.64 18.01 0.59
CA VAL A 35 -3.44 18.28 -0.62
C VAL A 35 -4.54 19.27 -0.29
N PHE A 36 -5.17 19.87 -1.30
CA PHE A 36 -6.26 20.84 -1.12
C PHE A 36 -7.62 20.22 -1.45
N THR A 37 -8.68 20.76 -0.87
CA THR A 37 -10.04 20.27 -1.17
C THR A 37 -10.35 20.31 -2.67
N GLY A 38 -10.97 19.25 -3.18
CA GLY A 38 -11.32 19.11 -4.59
C GLY A 38 -10.28 18.39 -5.44
N GLU A 39 -9.04 18.22 -4.95
CA GLU A 39 -8.01 17.46 -5.66
C GLU A 39 -8.35 15.96 -5.75
N THR A 40 -7.67 15.25 -6.65
CA THR A 40 -7.75 13.79 -6.75
C THR A 40 -6.47 13.18 -6.21
N VAL A 41 -6.60 12.27 -5.25
CA VAL A 41 -5.49 11.55 -4.63
C VAL A 41 -5.52 10.10 -5.04
N ASN A 42 -4.36 9.55 -5.39
CA ASN A 42 -4.15 8.14 -5.61
C ASN A 42 -3.26 7.58 -4.51
N LEU A 43 -3.73 6.54 -3.85
CA LEU A 43 -2.94 5.71 -2.95
C LEU A 43 -2.60 4.42 -3.70
N THR A 44 -1.33 4.06 -3.78
CA THR A 44 -0.86 2.86 -4.51
C THR A 44 -0.17 1.90 -3.55
N CYS A 45 -0.59 0.64 -3.57
CA CYS A 45 -0.18 -0.42 -2.66
C CYS A 45 0.50 -1.57 -3.42
N VAL A 46 1.81 -1.65 -3.43
CA VAL A 46 2.54 -2.72 -4.14
C VAL A 46 2.83 -3.86 -3.18
N ILE A 47 2.40 -5.09 -3.51
CA ILE A 47 2.71 -6.29 -2.74
C ILE A 47 3.76 -7.11 -3.48
N GLU A 48 5.00 -7.06 -2.98
CA GLU A 48 6.07 -7.91 -3.51
C GLU A 48 5.85 -9.35 -3.05
N SER A 49 5.41 -10.20 -3.98
CA SER A 49 5.07 -11.60 -3.70
C SER A 49 5.13 -12.46 -4.97
N ASN A 50 5.05 -13.78 -4.80
CA ASN A 50 4.87 -14.73 -5.89
C ASN A 50 3.39 -14.89 -6.33
N HIS A 51 2.45 -14.27 -5.62
CA HIS A 51 1.03 -14.25 -5.95
C HIS A 51 0.72 -13.08 -6.88
N SER A 52 -0.28 -13.25 -7.76
CA SER A 52 -0.69 -12.21 -8.73
C SER A 52 -2.17 -11.86 -8.69
N ASP A 53 -2.92 -12.59 -7.86
CA ASP A 53 -4.37 -12.60 -7.70
C ASP A 53 -4.82 -11.86 -6.43
N TRP A 54 -4.04 -10.87 -5.99
CA TRP A 54 -4.37 -10.08 -4.81
C TRP A 54 -5.64 -9.25 -4.99
N ILE A 55 -6.54 -9.41 -4.03
CA ILE A 55 -7.65 -8.52 -3.78
C ILE A 55 -7.20 -7.54 -2.69
N TYR A 56 -7.23 -6.26 -3.01
CA TYR A 56 -6.72 -5.21 -2.12
C TYR A 56 -7.81 -4.69 -1.18
N GLU A 57 -7.51 -4.69 0.11
CA GLU A 57 -8.31 -4.11 1.16
C GLU A 57 -7.67 -2.81 1.66
N TRP A 58 -8.47 -1.77 1.76
CA TRP A 58 -8.03 -0.43 2.13
C TRP A 58 -8.61 -0.02 3.47
N TYR A 59 -7.80 0.65 4.29
CA TYR A 59 -8.17 1.06 5.64
C TYR A 59 -7.83 2.54 5.83
N LYS A 60 -8.74 3.30 6.45
CA LYS A 60 -8.50 4.65 6.96
C LYS A 60 -8.75 4.66 8.46
N ASP A 61 -7.76 5.07 9.24
CA ASP A 61 -7.82 5.10 10.71
C ASP A 61 -8.27 3.75 11.30
N SER A 62 -7.74 2.66 10.74
CA SER A 62 -8.06 1.26 11.08
C SER A 62 -9.47 0.79 10.72
N VAL A 63 -10.28 1.62 10.04
CA VAL A 63 -11.60 1.23 9.53
C VAL A 63 -11.49 0.86 8.05
N MET A 64 -12.00 -0.32 7.69
CA MET A 64 -12.02 -0.76 6.29
C MET A 64 -12.90 0.16 5.45
N LEU A 65 -12.33 0.69 4.37
CA LEU A 65 -13.03 1.54 3.42
C LEU A 65 -13.92 0.72 2.51
N GLN A 66 -15.08 1.28 2.20
CA GLN A 66 -15.99 0.76 1.18
C GLN A 66 -15.86 1.62 -0.08
N THR A 67 -16.05 0.99 -1.24
CA THR A 67 -16.09 1.72 -2.51
C THR A 67 -17.31 2.62 -2.57
N SER A 68 -17.17 3.73 -3.28
CA SER A 68 -18.23 4.72 -3.52
C SER A 68 -17.93 5.48 -4.80
N ASP A 69 -18.79 6.44 -5.17
CA ASP A 69 -18.55 7.31 -6.33
C ASP A 69 -17.24 8.12 -6.20
N ARG A 70 -16.80 8.41 -4.96
CA ARG A 70 -15.53 9.13 -4.70
C ARG A 70 -14.35 8.20 -4.44
N TYR A 71 -14.59 7.04 -3.82
CA TYR A 71 -13.54 6.05 -3.50
C TYR A 71 -13.62 4.88 -4.48
N THR A 72 -12.74 4.84 -5.47
CA THR A 72 -12.69 3.77 -6.47
C THR A 72 -11.41 2.96 -6.33
N VAL A 73 -11.55 1.64 -6.22
CA VAL A 73 -10.40 0.71 -6.19
C VAL A 73 -10.20 0.11 -7.56
N ASN A 74 -8.98 0.19 -8.09
CA ASN A 74 -8.55 -0.50 -9.29
C ASN A 74 -7.23 -1.23 -8.99
N ARG A 75 -7.32 -2.55 -8.83
CA ARG A 75 -6.19 -3.41 -8.43
C ARG A 75 -5.51 -2.87 -7.17
N ASP A 76 -4.27 -2.44 -7.31
CA ASP A 76 -3.37 -1.95 -6.28
C ASP A 76 -3.56 -0.46 -5.95
N THR A 77 -4.50 0.22 -6.59
CA THR A 77 -4.68 1.67 -6.45
C THR A 77 -6.07 2.02 -5.93
N LEU A 78 -6.13 2.82 -4.86
CA LEU A 78 -7.31 3.52 -4.39
C LEU A 78 -7.27 4.97 -4.87
N THR A 79 -8.25 5.37 -5.67
CA THR A 79 -8.44 6.76 -6.08
C THR A 79 -9.52 7.41 -5.22
N ILE A 80 -9.18 8.55 -4.61
CA ILE A 80 -10.09 9.44 -3.91
C ILE A 80 -10.32 10.68 -4.78
N ARG A 81 -11.52 10.81 -5.32
CA ARG A 81 -11.91 11.95 -6.19
C ARG A 81 -12.53 13.05 -5.35
N GLY A 82 -12.08 14.29 -5.58
CA GLY A 82 -12.63 15.45 -4.88
C GLY A 82 -12.45 15.31 -3.38
N VAL A 83 -11.19 15.28 -2.93
CA VAL A 83 -10.86 15.14 -1.50
C VAL A 83 -11.53 16.25 -0.68
N ILE A 84 -12.01 15.88 0.50
CA ILE A 84 -12.58 16.80 1.49
C ILE A 84 -11.89 16.60 2.83
N THR A 85 -12.10 17.52 3.78
CA THR A 85 -11.42 17.49 5.09
C THR A 85 -11.66 16.20 5.88
N SER A 86 -12.78 15.50 5.69
CA SER A 86 -13.05 14.20 6.33
C SER A 86 -12.30 13.02 5.69
N ASP A 87 -11.66 13.23 4.54
CA ASP A 87 -10.78 12.23 3.91
C ASP A 87 -9.38 12.23 4.56
N GLN A 88 -9.08 13.18 5.44
CA GLN A 88 -7.88 13.15 6.26
C GLN A 88 -7.84 11.89 7.14
N GLY A 89 -6.63 11.39 7.38
CA GLY A 89 -6.42 10.23 8.24
C GLY A 89 -5.16 9.46 7.86
N GLN A 90 -4.94 8.36 8.58
CA GLN A 90 -3.89 7.39 8.27
C GLN A 90 -4.44 6.26 7.41
N TYR A 91 -3.81 6.04 6.25
CA TYR A 91 -4.17 5.03 5.29
C TYR A 91 -3.21 3.84 5.34
N MET A 92 -3.78 2.65 5.23
CA MET A 92 -3.05 1.38 5.13
C MET A 92 -3.76 0.45 4.15
N CYS A 93 -3.02 -0.53 3.60
CA CYS A 93 -3.56 -1.58 2.76
C CYS A 93 -3.12 -2.98 3.21
N LYS A 94 -3.91 -3.97 2.81
CA LYS A 94 -3.62 -5.41 2.89
C LYS A 94 -4.05 -6.09 1.59
N GLY A 95 -3.41 -7.21 1.26
CA GLY A 95 -3.85 -8.12 0.21
C GLY A 95 -4.48 -9.38 0.80
N ARG A 96 -5.51 -9.88 0.14
CA ARG A 96 -6.06 -11.22 0.34
C ARG A 96 -6.17 -11.94 -1.00
N THR A 97 -6.01 -13.25 -1.04
CA THR A 97 -6.33 -14.06 -2.23
C THR A 97 -7.66 -14.78 -2.03
N ASP A 98 -8.25 -15.31 -3.11
CA ASP A 98 -9.47 -16.14 -3.02
C ASP A 98 -9.21 -17.46 -2.27
N GLU A 99 -7.97 -17.94 -2.27
CA GLU A 99 -7.54 -19.14 -1.53
C GLU A 99 -7.33 -18.87 -0.02
N GLY A 100 -7.46 -17.61 0.42
CA GLY A 100 -7.37 -17.23 1.83
C GLY A 100 -5.97 -16.87 2.31
N THR A 101 -4.98 -16.72 1.42
CA THR A 101 -3.69 -16.12 1.77
C THR A 101 -3.90 -14.64 2.10
N ILE A 102 -3.28 -14.18 3.19
CA ILE A 102 -3.38 -12.78 3.64
C ILE A 102 -1.97 -12.21 3.77
N SER A 103 -1.75 -11.05 3.17
CA SER A 103 -0.47 -10.35 3.28
C SER A 103 -0.25 -9.77 4.68
N SER A 104 0.98 -9.33 4.95
CA SER A 104 1.20 -8.41 6.07
C SER A 104 0.52 -7.05 5.82
N GLN A 105 0.46 -6.19 6.83
CA GLN A 105 -0.02 -4.82 6.67
C GLN A 105 1.07 -3.92 6.07
N SER A 106 0.67 -2.98 5.22
CA SER A 106 1.57 -1.96 4.69
C SER A 106 2.14 -1.03 5.76
N ASN A 107 3.11 -0.20 5.36
CA ASN A 107 3.38 1.06 6.05
C ASN A 107 2.12 1.95 6.08
N SER A 108 2.08 2.88 7.04
CA SER A 108 1.03 3.89 7.12
C SER A 108 1.43 5.14 6.34
N VAL A 109 0.46 5.74 5.64
CA VAL A 109 0.60 7.04 4.99
C VAL A 109 -0.44 7.99 5.56
N SER A 110 -0.01 9.17 6.01
CA SER A 110 -0.90 10.21 6.52
C SER A 110 -1.31 11.14 5.39
N LEU A 111 -2.61 11.31 5.17
CA LEU A 111 -3.17 12.29 4.24
C LEU A 111 -3.69 13.49 5.03
N THR A 112 -3.12 14.67 4.77
CA THR A 112 -3.59 15.97 5.26
C THR A 112 -4.30 16.70 4.13
N VAL A 113 -5.46 17.28 4.42
CA VAL A 113 -6.28 18.02 3.46
C VAL A 113 -6.47 19.44 3.97
N GLU A 114 -5.87 20.39 3.27
CA GLU A 114 -6.04 21.82 3.48
C GLU A 114 -7.29 22.32 2.74
N GLY A 115 -7.74 23.53 3.06
CA GLY A 115 -8.94 24.15 2.46
C GLY A 115 -8.80 24.40 0.95
N GLU A 116 -9.67 25.23 0.39
CA GLU A 116 -9.54 25.60 -1.02
C GLU A 116 -8.24 26.38 -1.27
N LEU A 117 -7.56 26.08 -2.37
CA LEU A 117 -6.42 26.85 -2.86
C LEU A 117 -6.85 28.29 -3.16
N ASN A 118 -6.57 29.20 -2.22
CA ASN A 118 -6.65 30.63 -2.48
C ASN A 118 -5.42 31.09 -3.24
N ILE A 119 -5.43 30.96 -4.57
CA ILE A 119 -4.41 31.58 -5.42
C ILE A 119 -4.62 33.10 -5.35
N ILE A 120 -3.97 33.77 -4.40
CA ILE A 120 -3.75 35.21 -4.50
C ILE A 120 -2.81 35.37 -5.69
N VAL A 121 -3.40 35.72 -6.84
CA VAL A 121 -2.65 36.01 -8.05
C VAL A 121 -1.65 37.11 -7.69
N LEU A 122 -0.35 36.81 -7.66
CA LEU A 122 0.72 37.81 -7.60
C LEU A 122 0.80 38.54 -8.95
N ASN A 123 -0.30 39.12 -9.41
CA ASN A 123 -0.33 40.06 -10.52
C ASN A 123 -0.09 41.46 -9.97
N SER A 124 1.14 41.74 -9.53
CA SER A 124 1.70 43.09 -9.47
C SER A 124 3.11 43.08 -8.89
N LEU A 125 4.12 42.94 -9.76
CA LEU A 125 5.31 43.80 -9.82
C LEU A 125 5.80 43.86 -11.27
#